data_AF-A0ABD5LV55-F1
#
_entry.id   AF-A0ABD5LV55-F1
#
_cell.length_a   1.000
_cell.length_b   1.000
_cell.length_c   1.000
_cell.angle_alpha   90.00
_cell.angle_beta   90.00
_cell.angle_gamma   90.00
#
_symmetry.space_group_name_H-M   'P 1'
#
loop_
_entity.id
_entity.type
_entity.pdbx_description
1 polymer ?
#
loop_
_entity_poly.entity_id
_entity_poly.type
_entity_poly.pdbx_seq_one_letter_code
_entity_poly.pdbx_strand_id
1 'polypeptide(L)'
;MDSLLGAHEACGPITPLLVINTLKLMMLEGFGDWLVTPVERAGDALVTSAEALKVASRETGICPHLLLGMLSRAQHRPVLVCKDGKLILRVEG
;
A
#
# COMPACT_ATOMS: atom_id res chain seq x y z
N MET A 1 -22.19 -9.26 -18.00
CA MET A 1 -20.78 -9.28 -17.55
C MET A 1 -20.70 -8.16 -16.51
N ASP A 2 -21.32 -8.38 -15.34
CA ASP A 2 -21.79 -7.30 -14.46
C ASP A 2 -21.61 -7.63 -12.96
N SER A 3 -20.56 -8.38 -12.61
CA SER A 3 -20.39 -8.88 -11.23
C SER A 3 -19.36 -8.13 -10.38
N LEU A 4 -18.77 -7.04 -10.88
CA LEU A 4 -17.78 -6.27 -10.13
C LEU A 4 -18.29 -4.92 -9.59
N LEU A 5 -19.40 -4.38 -10.10
CA LEU A 5 -20.00 -3.15 -9.56
C LEU A 5 -20.77 -3.38 -8.26
N GLY A 6 -21.35 -4.56 -8.04
CA GLY A 6 -22.21 -4.85 -6.88
C GLY A 6 -21.47 -5.04 -5.55
N ALA A 7 -20.16 -5.32 -5.56
CA ALA A 7 -19.38 -5.46 -4.33
C ALA A 7 -18.98 -4.10 -3.71
N HIS A 8 -19.14 -3.01 -4.48
CA HIS A 8 -18.69 -1.68 -4.08
C HIS A 8 -19.69 -0.93 -3.17
N GLU A 9 -20.91 -1.45 -3.00
CA GLU A 9 -21.96 -0.79 -2.19
C GLU A 9 -21.92 -1.16 -0.70
N ALA A 10 -21.17 -2.20 -0.30
CA ALA A 10 -21.10 -2.64 1.11
C ALA A 10 -19.91 -2.07 1.91
N CYS A 11 -18.87 -1.62 1.21
CA CYS A 11 -17.70 -0.97 1.79
C CYS A 11 -17.69 0.46 1.29
N GLY A 12 -17.58 1.45 2.17
CA GLY A 12 -17.52 2.87 1.79
C GLY A 12 -16.45 3.17 0.73
N PRO A 13 -16.40 4.41 0.21
CA PRO A 13 -15.50 4.76 -0.89
C PRO A 13 -14.05 4.35 -0.60
N ILE A 14 -13.36 3.78 -1.59
CA ILE A 14 -11.93 3.51 -1.45
C ILE A 14 -11.21 4.85 -1.25
N THR A 15 -10.54 4.99 -0.11
CA THR A 15 -9.79 6.21 0.24
C THR A 15 -8.29 5.98 0.11
N PRO A 16 -7.49 7.03 -0.13
CA PRO A 16 -6.02 6.93 -0.09
C PRO A 16 -5.50 6.32 1.21
N LEU A 17 -6.13 6.61 2.36
CA LEU A 17 -5.76 6.04 3.66
C LEU A 17 -5.97 4.53 3.70
N LEU A 18 -7.12 4.06 3.19
CA LEU A 18 -7.40 2.62 3.12
C LEU A 18 -6.36 1.91 2.26
N VAL A 19 -6.01 2.45 1.09
CA VAL A 19 -5.01 1.88 0.19
C VAL A 19 -3.63 1.77 0.88
N ILE A 20 -3.19 2.84 1.56
CA ILE A 20 -1.92 2.81 2.30
C ILE A 20 -1.96 1.76 3.42
N ASN A 21 -3.06 1.65 4.17
CA ASN A 21 -3.18 0.65 5.23
C ASN A 21 -3.20 -0.79 4.68
N THR A 22 -3.85 -1.02 3.54
CA THR A 22 -3.83 -2.32 2.86
C THR A 22 -2.41 -2.69 2.42
N LEU A 23 -1.65 -1.75 1.86
CA LEU A 23 -0.24 -1.99 1.52
C LEU A 23 0.60 -2.35 2.74
N LYS A 24 0.38 -1.69 3.88
CA LYS A 24 1.06 -2.05 5.14
C LYS A 24 0.74 -3.48 5.57
N LEU A 25 -0.53 -3.87 5.52
CA LEU A 25 -0.97 -5.23 5.87
C LEU A 25 -0.32 -6.28 4.97
N MET A 26 -0.38 -6.09 3.64
CA MET A 26 0.27 -7.00 2.69
C MET A 26 1.78 -7.15 2.96
N MET A 27 2.46 -6.04 3.29
CA MET A 27 3.88 -6.10 3.65
C MET A 27 4.12 -6.86 4.96
N LEU A 28 3.28 -6.66 5.99
CA LEU A 28 3.39 -7.39 7.27
C LEU A 28 3.12 -8.89 7.11
N GLU A 29 2.15 -9.25 6.27
CA GLU A 29 1.79 -10.64 5.98
C GLU A 29 2.78 -11.31 5.01
N GLY A 30 3.53 -10.50 4.24
CA GLY A 30 4.50 -10.96 3.25
C GLY A 30 3.88 -11.43 1.92
N PHE A 31 2.58 -11.23 1.73
CA PHE A 31 1.87 -11.58 0.50
C PHE A 31 0.77 -10.55 0.16
N GLY A 32 0.41 -10.46 -1.11
CA GLY A 32 -0.65 -9.59 -1.59
C GLY A 32 -0.53 -9.26 -3.07
N ASP A 33 -1.66 -9.07 -3.74
CA ASP A 33 -1.73 -8.91 -5.20
C ASP A 33 -1.01 -7.65 -5.71
N TRP A 34 -0.73 -6.69 -4.84
CA TRP A 34 -0.02 -5.47 -5.20
C TRP A 34 1.50 -5.62 -5.07
N LEU A 35 2.01 -6.66 -4.41
CA LEU A 35 3.44 -6.86 -4.19
C LEU A 35 4.08 -7.51 -5.43
N VAL A 36 4.77 -6.69 -6.24
CA VAL A 36 5.44 -7.15 -7.47
C VAL A 36 6.75 -7.90 -7.18
N THR A 37 7.35 -7.65 -6.01
CA THR A 37 8.57 -8.31 -5.54
C THR A 37 8.34 -8.85 -4.13
N PRO A 38 9.08 -9.90 -3.71
CA PRO A 38 9.04 -10.38 -2.34
C PRO A 38 9.27 -9.27 -1.32
N VAL A 39 8.71 -9.44 -0.14
CA VAL A 39 8.98 -8.57 1.01
C VAL A 39 10.19 -9.10 1.74
N GLU A 40 11.24 -8.29 1.84
CA GLU A 40 12.48 -8.63 2.51
C GLU A 40 12.60 -7.90 3.85
N ARG A 41 13.13 -8.58 4.87
CA ARG A 41 13.43 -7.95 6.16
C ARG A 41 14.83 -7.34 6.12
N ALA A 42 14.92 -6.05 6.42
CA ALA A 42 16.16 -5.29 6.52
C ALA A 42 16.18 -4.55 7.86
N GLY A 43 16.79 -5.17 8.88
CA GLY A 43 16.79 -4.62 10.25
C GLY A 43 15.38 -4.52 10.84
N ASP A 44 14.99 -3.30 11.24
CA ASP A 44 13.69 -2.91 11.77
C ASP A 44 12.67 -2.53 10.67
N ALA A 45 12.95 -2.86 9.41
CA ALA A 45 12.10 -2.56 8.29
C ALA A 45 11.76 -3.78 7.43
N LEU A 46 10.59 -3.72 6.81
CA LEU A 46 10.21 -4.57 5.68
C LEU A 46 10.31 -3.76 4.41
N VAL A 47 10.85 -4.36 3.36
CA VAL A 47 11.20 -3.66 2.12
C VAL A 47 10.65 -4.44 0.94
N THR A 48 10.03 -3.73 0.00
CA THR A 48 9.63 -4.26 -1.31
C THR A 48 9.78 -3.17 -2.38
N SER A 49 9.44 -3.46 -3.62
CA SER A 49 9.46 -2.50 -4.72
C SER A 49 8.40 -1.40 -4.55
N ALA A 50 8.76 -0.15 -4.85
CA ALA A 50 7.81 0.95 -4.95
C ALA A 50 6.77 0.75 -6.07
N GLU A 51 6.99 -0.21 -6.97
CA GLU A 51 6.00 -0.62 -7.99
C GLU A 51 4.67 -1.05 -7.35
N ALA A 52 4.69 -1.57 -6.12
CA ALA A 52 3.48 -1.92 -5.39
C ALA A 52 2.52 -0.74 -5.21
N LEU A 53 3.05 0.48 -5.05
CA LEU A 53 2.25 1.69 -4.95
C LEU A 53 1.58 2.04 -6.30
N LYS A 54 2.25 1.75 -7.42
CA LYS A 54 1.71 1.98 -8.78
C LYS A 54 0.64 0.95 -9.11
N VAL A 55 0.84 -0.31 -8.74
CA VAL A 55 -0.19 -1.34 -8.87
C VAL A 55 -1.42 -0.95 -8.05
N ALA A 56 -1.24 -0.62 -6.77
CA ALA A 56 -2.33 -0.16 -5.91
C ALA A 56 -3.10 1.03 -6.52
N SER A 57 -2.40 2.03 -7.07
CA SER A 57 -3.01 3.16 -7.76
C SER A 57 -3.87 2.73 -8.96
N ARG A 58 -3.37 1.81 -9.80
CA ARG A 58 -4.09 1.31 -10.97
C ARG A 58 -5.33 0.50 -10.59
N GLU A 59 -5.19 -0.43 -9.64
CA GLU A 59 -6.29 -1.32 -9.24
C GLU A 59 -7.40 -0.58 -8.49
N THR A 60 -7.08 0.52 -7.80
CA THR A 60 -8.04 1.29 -6.99
C THR A 60 -8.55 2.56 -7.69
N GLY A 61 -7.95 2.95 -8.81
CA GLY A 61 -8.22 4.22 -9.49
C GLY A 61 -7.76 5.47 -8.73
N ILE A 62 -7.07 5.34 -7.59
CA ILE A 62 -6.59 6.47 -6.80
C ILE A 62 -5.34 7.05 -7.45
N CYS A 63 -5.31 8.38 -7.62
CA CYS A 63 -4.17 9.10 -8.18
C CYS A 63 -2.87 8.79 -7.39
N PRO A 64 -1.76 8.44 -8.07
CA PRO A 64 -0.52 8.08 -7.39
C PRO A 64 0.07 9.24 -6.57
N HIS A 65 -0.16 10.49 -6.98
CA HIS A 65 0.25 11.67 -6.22
C HIS A 65 -0.47 11.79 -4.87
N LEU A 66 -1.73 11.35 -4.78
CA LEU A 66 -2.46 11.31 -3.51
C LEU A 66 -1.90 10.24 -2.59
N LEU A 67 -1.58 9.06 -3.12
CA LEU A 67 -0.95 7.99 -2.35
C LEU A 67 0.43 8.42 -1.83
N LEU A 68 1.26 9.01 -2.68
CA LEU A 68 2.56 9.58 -2.27
C LEU A 68 2.38 10.68 -1.20
N GLY A 69 1.38 11.55 -1.37
CA GLY A 69 1.02 12.56 -0.38
C GLY A 69 0.65 11.97 0.97
N MET A 70 -0.06 10.84 1.00
CA MET A 70 -0.36 10.11 2.24
C MET A 70 0.87 9.53 2.91
N LEU A 71 1.90 9.14 2.15
CA LEU A 71 3.16 8.68 2.73
C LEU A 71 3.90 9.79 3.49
N SER A 72 3.75 11.05 3.06
CA SER A 72 4.41 12.21 3.67
C SER A 72 3.70 12.80 4.90
N ARG A 73 2.40 12.52 5.06
CA ARG A 73 1.57 13.04 6.16
C ARG A 73 1.71 12.16 7.41
N ALA A 74 1.20 12.63 8.55
CA ALA A 74 1.20 11.90 9.82
C ALA A 74 0.42 10.57 9.68
N GLN A 75 1.13 9.52 9.27
CA GLN A 75 0.62 8.16 9.23
C GLN A 75 0.58 7.57 10.63
N HIS A 76 -0.46 6.80 10.94
CA HIS A 76 -0.41 5.89 12.08
C HIS A 76 0.69 4.84 11.85
N ARG A 77 1.38 4.47 12.92
CA ARG A 77 2.39 3.41 12.91
C ARG A 77 1.75 2.07 12.48
N PRO A 78 2.47 1.18 11.80
CA PRO A 78 3.84 1.34 11.28
C PRO A 78 3.95 2.35 10.12
N VAL A 79 5.09 3.02 9.99
CA VAL A 79 5.29 4.11 9.00
C VAL A 79 5.74 3.52 7.66
N LEU A 80 5.05 3.87 6.58
CA LEU A 80 5.38 3.45 5.21
C LEU A 80 6.07 4.59 4.46
N VAL A 81 7.21 4.34 3.82
CA VAL A 81 7.99 5.35 3.09
C VAL A 81 8.30 4.84 1.69
N CYS A 82 8.18 5.70 0.68
CA CYS A 82 8.66 5.43 -0.66
C CYS A 82 9.98 6.19 -0.88
N LYS A 83 11.08 5.48 -1.11
CA LYS A 83 12.41 6.06 -1.30
C LYS A 83 13.27 5.16 -2.19
N ASP A 84 14.02 5.76 -3.11
CA ASP A 84 14.99 5.07 -3.99
C ASP A 84 14.40 3.85 -4.71
N GLY A 85 13.18 3.97 -5.23
CA GLY A 85 12.47 2.89 -5.93
C GLY A 85 11.96 1.77 -5.01
N LYS A 86 12.06 1.94 -3.69
CA LYS A 86 11.62 0.97 -2.68
C LYS A 86 10.47 1.51 -1.86
N LEU A 87 9.61 0.60 -1.44
CA LEU A 87 8.60 0.80 -0.42
C LEU A 87 9.10 0.17 0.87
N ILE A 88 9.23 0.99 1.92
CA ILE A 88 9.90 0.65 3.17
C ILE A 88 8.88 0.84 4.30
N LEU A 89 8.48 -0.26 4.94
CA LEU A 89 7.63 -0.26 6.12
C LEU A 89 8.50 -0.37 7.36
N ARG A 90 8.55 0.69 8.17
CA ARG A 90 9.25 0.68 9.46
C ARG A 90 8.38 0.00 10.50
N VAL A 91 8.78 -1.22 10.85
CA VAL A 91 8.18 -2.03 11.91
C VAL A 91 9.00 -1.75 13.15
N GLU A 92 8.65 -0.69 13.87
CA GLU A 92 9.22 -0.51 15.20
C GLU A 92 8.90 -1.74 16.06
N GLY A 93 9.86 -2.10 16.92
CA GLY A 93 9.64 -3.01 18.04
C GLY A 93 8.84 -2.34 19.15
#